data_AF-A0A7K7EJD4-F1
#
_entry.id   AF-A0A7K7EJD4-F1
#
_cell.length_a   1.000
_cell.length_b   1.000
_cell.length_c   1.000
_cell.angle_alpha   90.00
_cell.angle_beta   90.00
_cell.angle_gamma   90.00
#
_symmetry.space_group_name_H-M   'P 1'
#
loop_
_entity.id
_entity.type
_entity.pdbx_description
1 polymer ?
#
loop_
_entity_poly.entity_id
_entity_poly.type
_entity_poly.pdbx_seq_one_letter_code
_entity_poly.pdbx_strand_id
1 'polypeptide(L)'
;LHPKSLFFCRLASLDPSACSQETKNLLYQKAKEAFSDQHHLPAFYELILPYLGGAPAADLKALSNDDVNMNISTFVTLRKDSLMNLTPREVQGLLGVNLPELAQWQGRSPVRDWIQVQKQSELDQLHIGLTGGTQEGYINIVTPKFTETSSAPLKAMATAFHLLPALLLSVLTVSILS
;
A
#
# COMPACT_ATOMS: atom_id res chain seq x y z
N LEU A 1 -21.06 -7.64 26.62
CA LEU A 1 -20.51 -6.26 26.67
C LEU A 1 -19.02 -6.34 26.32
N HIS A 2 -18.59 -5.68 25.24
CA HIS A 2 -17.17 -5.58 24.85
C HIS A 2 -16.45 -4.58 25.76
N PRO A 3 -15.37 -4.94 26.47
CA PRO A 3 -14.55 -3.97 27.17
C PRO A 3 -13.70 -3.23 26.14
N LYS A 4 -14.05 -1.96 25.89
CA LYS A 4 -13.21 -1.04 25.11
C LYS A 4 -11.87 -0.92 25.81
N SER A 5 -10.83 -1.41 25.15
CA SER A 5 -9.44 -1.31 25.59
C SER A 5 -9.04 0.17 25.71
N LEU A 6 -9.14 0.70 26.93
CA LEU A 6 -8.55 1.97 27.31
C LEU A 6 -7.08 1.71 27.67
N PHE A 7 -6.20 1.73 26.67
CA PHE A 7 -4.76 1.84 26.93
C PHE A 7 -4.48 3.23 27.50
N PHE A 8 -4.34 3.27 28.82
CA PHE A 8 -4.05 4.46 29.62
C PHE A 8 -2.59 4.87 29.38
N CYS A 9 -2.34 6.01 28.72
CA CYS A 9 -0.98 6.56 28.65
C CYS A 9 -0.56 7.01 30.08
N ARG A 10 0.60 6.58 30.57
CA ARG A 10 1.12 7.02 31.89
C ARG A 10 1.51 8.50 31.78
N LEU A 11 0.81 9.36 32.51
CA LEU A 11 0.94 10.82 32.47
C LEU A 11 2.18 11.41 33.19
N ALA A 12 3.21 10.62 33.51
CA ALA A 12 4.39 11.10 34.25
C ALA A 12 5.48 11.71 33.34
N SER A 13 5.39 11.43 32.04
CA SER A 13 6.18 11.98 30.94
C SER A 13 5.42 11.48 29.72
N LEU A 14 4.75 12.36 28.97
CA LEU A 14 3.95 11.97 27.82
C LEU A 14 4.90 11.50 26.71
N ASP A 15 5.37 10.27 26.80
CA ASP A 15 5.80 9.51 25.64
C ASP A 15 4.53 8.96 24.97
N PRO A 16 4.07 9.56 23.86
CA PRO A 16 2.85 9.12 23.20
C PRO A 16 3.08 7.85 22.38
N SER A 17 4.31 7.31 22.31
CA SER A 17 4.66 6.13 21.49
C SER A 17 3.75 4.93 21.79
N ALA A 18 3.39 4.73 23.06
CA ALA A 18 2.53 3.65 23.56
C ALA A 18 1.02 3.92 23.43
N CYS A 19 0.60 5.13 23.06
CA CYS A 19 -0.81 5.49 22.93
C CYS A 19 -1.45 4.88 21.67
N SER A 20 -2.79 4.72 21.67
CA SER A 20 -3.54 4.33 20.47
C SER A 20 -3.37 5.36 19.35
N GLN A 21 -3.59 4.96 18.10
CA GLN A 21 -3.46 5.89 16.98
C GLN A 21 -4.47 7.04 17.07
N GLU A 22 -5.72 6.81 17.52
CA GLU A 22 -6.67 7.92 17.71
C GLU A 22 -6.18 8.92 18.77
N THR A 23 -5.57 8.41 19.85
CA THR A 23 -4.99 9.25 20.89
C THR A 23 -3.82 10.07 20.36
N LYS A 24 -2.92 9.46 19.58
CA LYS A 24 -1.82 10.18 18.91
C LYS A 24 -2.35 11.29 18.00
N ASN A 25 -3.38 11.01 17.20
CA ASN A 25 -4.00 12.00 16.31
C ASN A 25 -4.54 13.20 17.11
N LEU A 26 -5.26 12.94 18.20
CA LEU A 26 -5.78 14.00 19.07
C LEU A 26 -4.66 14.82 19.72
N LEU A 27 -3.63 14.16 20.24
CA LEU A 27 -2.48 14.82 20.86
C LEU A 27 -1.73 15.71 19.88
N TYR A 28 -1.53 15.24 18.64
CA TYR A 28 -0.93 16.04 17.58
C TYR A 28 -1.74 17.31 17.28
N GLN A 29 -3.07 17.19 17.13
CA GLN A 29 -3.92 18.35 16.91
C GLN A 29 -3.84 19.35 18.07
N LYS A 30 -3.86 18.85 19.32
CA LYS A 30 -3.74 19.70 20.50
C LYS A 30 -2.37 20.39 20.60
N ALA A 31 -1.29 19.70 20.25
CA ALA A 31 0.05 20.29 20.22
C ALA A 31 0.14 21.38 19.13
N LYS A 32 -0.33 21.09 17.91
CA LYS A 32 -0.36 22.06 16.81
C LYS A 32 -1.17 23.32 17.15
N GLU A 33 -2.33 23.16 17.79
CA GLU A 33 -3.14 24.28 18.30
C GLU A 33 -2.37 25.10 19.35
N ALA A 34 -1.78 24.43 20.34
CA ALA A 34 -1.08 25.07 21.45
C ALA A 34 0.16 25.86 21.01
N PHE A 35 0.84 25.40 19.96
CA PHE A 35 2.07 26.01 19.44
C PHE A 35 1.84 26.82 18.14
N SER A 36 0.58 27.11 17.79
CA SER A 36 0.23 27.77 16.52
C SER A 36 0.91 29.14 16.36
N ASP A 37 1.06 29.91 17.43
CA ASP A 37 1.75 31.20 17.43
C ASP A 37 3.24 31.09 17.06
N GLN A 38 3.84 29.91 17.25
CA GLN A 38 5.26 29.66 17.00
C GLN A 38 5.51 29.05 15.62
N HIS A 39 4.48 28.78 14.82
CA HIS A 39 4.58 28.06 13.53
C HIS A 39 5.62 28.66 12.56
N HIS A 40 5.90 29.96 12.65
CA HIS A 40 6.87 30.65 11.81
C HIS A 40 8.31 30.58 12.34
N LEU A 41 8.52 30.00 13.51
CA LEU A 41 9.82 29.89 14.18
C LEU A 41 10.41 28.50 13.94
N PRO A 42 11.74 28.38 13.75
CA PRO A 42 12.40 27.07 13.63
C PRO A 42 12.12 26.12 14.80
N ALA A 43 11.91 26.66 16.00
CA ALA A 43 11.60 25.89 17.20
C ALA A 43 10.23 25.17 17.15
N PHE A 44 9.33 25.53 16.22
CA PHE A 44 8.02 24.90 16.10
C PHE A 44 8.12 23.38 15.91
N TYR A 45 9.05 22.94 15.06
CA TYR A 45 9.26 21.53 14.79
C TYR A 45 9.64 20.76 16.06
N GLU A 46 10.53 21.32 16.89
CA GLU A 46 10.97 20.70 18.14
C GLU A 46 9.82 20.51 19.14
N LEU A 47 8.87 21.44 19.17
CA LEU A 47 7.72 21.41 20.07
C LEU A 47 6.67 20.37 19.66
N ILE A 48 6.47 20.16 18.35
CA ILE A 48 5.52 19.16 17.85
C ILE A 48 6.15 17.77 17.68
N LEU A 49 7.48 17.66 17.67
CA LEU A 49 8.24 16.44 17.41
C LEU A 49 7.72 15.20 18.17
N PRO A 50 7.45 15.26 19.50
CA PRO A 50 6.97 14.09 20.24
C PRO A 50 5.62 13.57 19.72
N TYR A 51 4.82 14.42 19.08
CA TYR A 51 3.45 14.13 18.69
C TYR A 51 3.30 13.77 17.20
N LEU A 52 4.38 13.79 16.40
CA LEU A 52 4.32 13.57 14.95
C LEU A 52 3.78 12.20 14.52
N GLY A 53 3.79 11.21 15.42
CA GLY A 53 3.10 9.94 15.19
C GLY A 53 1.59 10.09 14.91
N GLY A 54 0.98 11.22 15.25
CA GLY A 54 -0.43 11.55 14.95
C GLY A 54 -0.64 12.53 13.79
N ALA A 55 0.43 12.98 13.11
CA ALA A 55 0.33 14.02 12.10
C ALA A 55 -0.43 13.56 10.84
N PRO A 56 -1.34 14.38 10.28
CA PRO A 56 -1.96 14.10 8.99
C PRO A 56 -0.96 14.38 7.85
N ALA A 57 -1.18 13.74 6.69
CA ALA A 57 -0.32 13.91 5.52
C ALA A 57 -0.13 15.37 5.12
N ALA A 58 -1.18 16.20 5.17
CA ALA A 58 -1.11 17.61 4.80
C ALA A 58 -0.06 18.37 5.62
N ASP A 59 0.06 18.08 6.91
CA ASP A 59 1.02 18.75 7.78
C ASP A 59 2.44 18.22 7.57
N LEU A 60 2.60 16.91 7.31
CA LEU A 60 3.89 16.34 6.93
C LEU A 60 4.39 16.93 5.59
N LYS A 61 3.49 17.19 4.64
CA LYS A 61 3.81 17.85 3.37
C LYS A 61 4.18 19.31 3.56
N ALA A 62 3.63 19.99 4.56
CA ALA A 62 4.07 21.34 4.91
C ALA A 62 5.51 21.28 5.45
N LEU A 63 5.76 20.41 6.44
CA LEU A 63 7.07 20.23 7.07
C LEU A 63 8.17 19.80 6.08
N SER A 64 7.83 19.11 4.99
CA SER A 64 8.81 18.75 3.96
C SER A 64 9.45 19.95 3.26
N ASN A 65 8.91 21.16 3.43
CA ASN A 65 9.45 22.40 2.86
C ASN A 65 10.24 23.24 3.88
N ASP A 66 10.31 22.81 5.14
CA ASP A 66 10.81 23.61 6.26
C ASP A 66 12.21 23.15 6.77
N ASP A 67 12.93 22.33 5.98
CA ASP A 67 14.28 21.82 6.29
C ASP A 67 14.41 21.18 7.69
N VAL A 68 13.39 20.46 8.13
CA VAL A 68 13.27 19.94 9.50
C VAL A 68 14.27 18.83 9.84
N ASN A 69 14.91 18.21 8.84
CA ASN A 69 15.88 17.13 9.02
C ASN A 69 15.38 16.04 9.98
N MET A 70 14.19 15.50 9.69
CA MET A 70 13.52 14.50 10.51
C MET A 70 14.39 13.26 10.69
N ASN A 71 14.53 12.83 11.94
CA ASN A 71 15.25 11.59 12.24
C ASN A 71 14.48 10.37 11.70
N ILE A 72 15.19 9.37 11.16
CA ILE A 72 14.56 8.16 10.64
C ILE A 72 13.73 7.42 11.71
N SER A 73 14.15 7.48 12.98
CA SER A 73 13.41 6.89 14.11
C SER A 73 12.06 7.55 14.33
N THR A 74 11.93 8.85 14.08
CA THR A 74 10.62 9.55 14.06
C THR A 74 9.83 9.14 12.83
N PHE A 75 10.46 9.14 11.64
CA PHE A 75 9.80 8.84 10.37
C PHE A 75 9.11 7.46 10.38
N VAL A 76 9.77 6.44 10.92
CA VAL A 76 9.20 5.08 10.99
C VAL A 76 8.07 4.94 12.03
N THR A 77 7.84 5.95 12.87
CA THR A 77 6.72 5.99 13.85
C THR A 77 5.52 6.79 13.35
N LEU A 78 5.63 7.45 12.19
CA LEU A 78 4.52 8.19 11.59
C LEU A 78 3.35 7.24 11.30
N ARG A 79 2.13 7.77 11.40
CA ARG A 79 0.93 6.99 11.09
C ARG A 79 0.93 6.55 9.63
N LYS A 80 0.65 5.26 9.41
CA LYS A 80 0.81 4.59 8.13
C LYS A 80 0.05 5.30 7.00
N ASP A 81 -1.20 5.68 7.22
CA ASP A 81 -2.03 6.31 6.20
C ASP A 81 -1.52 7.69 5.76
N SER A 82 -0.82 8.42 6.64
CA SER A 82 -0.19 9.68 6.24
C SER A 82 1.11 9.47 5.50
N LEU A 83 1.91 8.49 5.94
CA LEU A 83 3.16 8.11 5.28
C LEU A 83 2.89 7.61 3.85
N MET A 84 1.85 6.80 3.63
CA MET A 84 1.49 6.32 2.28
C MET A 84 1.12 7.44 1.30
N ASN A 85 0.74 8.63 1.79
CA ASN A 85 0.34 9.77 0.96
C ASN A 85 1.51 10.71 0.64
N LEU A 86 2.73 10.38 1.07
CA LEU A 86 3.94 11.14 0.79
C LEU A 86 4.63 10.64 -0.49
N THR A 87 5.06 11.57 -1.33
CA THR A 87 5.90 11.33 -2.51
C THR A 87 7.37 11.17 -2.12
N PRO A 88 8.22 10.60 -3.00
CA PRO A 88 9.67 10.54 -2.77
C PRO A 88 10.29 11.92 -2.48
N ARG A 89 9.86 12.96 -3.20
CA ARG A 89 10.33 14.33 -2.98
C ARG A 89 9.94 14.88 -1.60
N GLU A 90 8.70 14.63 -1.15
CA GLU A 90 8.25 15.05 0.19
C GLU A 90 9.03 14.28 1.29
N VAL A 91 9.32 13.00 1.08
CA VAL A 91 10.18 12.22 2.01
C VAL A 91 11.62 12.73 2.03
N GLN A 92 12.18 13.12 0.88
CA GLN A 92 13.47 13.78 0.80
C GLN A 92 13.49 15.09 1.61
N GLY A 93 12.47 15.93 1.45
CA GLY A 93 12.35 17.19 2.19
C GLY A 93 12.19 16.99 3.70
N LEU A 94 11.42 15.97 4.12
CA LEU A 94 11.27 15.64 5.54
C LEU A 94 12.57 15.16 6.16
N LEU A 95 13.24 14.19 5.55
CA LEU A 95 14.44 13.56 6.12
C LEU A 95 15.67 14.45 5.99
N GLY A 96 15.75 15.27 4.94
CA GLY A 96 16.87 16.17 4.68
C GLY A 96 18.20 15.43 4.72
N VAL A 97 19.10 15.87 5.61
CA VAL A 97 20.42 15.26 5.80
C VAL A 97 20.37 13.78 6.25
N ASN A 98 19.25 13.34 6.84
CA ASN A 98 19.07 11.96 7.30
C ASN A 98 18.53 11.02 6.20
N LEU A 99 18.26 11.52 4.99
CA LEU A 99 17.74 10.71 3.87
C LEU A 99 18.55 9.43 3.61
N PRO A 100 19.91 9.42 3.64
CA PRO A 100 20.69 8.20 3.38
C PRO A 100 20.37 7.04 4.33
N GLU A 101 19.90 7.32 5.55
CA GLU A 101 19.54 6.29 6.52
C GLU A 101 18.32 5.47 6.08
N LEU A 102 17.44 6.04 5.24
CA LEU A 102 16.23 5.39 4.75
C LEU A 102 16.53 4.06 4.02
N ALA A 103 17.67 3.97 3.33
CA ALA A 103 18.09 2.77 2.61
C ALA A 103 18.27 1.54 3.53
N GLN A 104 18.63 1.76 4.79
CA GLN A 104 18.79 0.69 5.80
C GLN A 104 17.44 0.11 6.24
N TRP A 105 16.35 0.85 6.02
CA TRP A 105 14.99 0.47 6.42
C TRP A 105 14.15 -0.07 5.27
N GLN A 106 14.67 -0.10 4.03
CA GLN A 106 13.89 -0.49 2.84
C GLN A 106 13.19 -1.86 2.94
N GLY A 107 13.73 -2.79 3.72
CA GLY A 107 13.13 -4.12 3.93
C GLY A 107 12.08 -4.19 5.07
N ARG A 108 11.91 -3.11 5.83
CA ARG A 108 11.11 -3.06 7.06
C ARG A 108 9.88 -2.18 6.89
N SER A 109 8.74 -2.60 7.45
CA SER A 109 7.56 -1.73 7.54
C SER A 109 7.84 -0.60 8.55
N PRO A 110 7.36 0.65 8.33
CA PRO A 110 6.48 1.08 7.22
C PRO A 110 7.20 1.46 5.92
N VAL A 111 8.53 1.59 5.92
CA VAL A 111 9.31 2.08 4.76
C VAL A 111 9.15 1.19 3.53
N ARG A 112 9.23 -0.13 3.69
CA ARG A 112 8.99 -1.09 2.60
C ARG A 112 7.62 -0.90 1.95
N ASP A 113 6.59 -0.75 2.78
CA ASP A 113 5.21 -0.61 2.30
C ASP A 113 5.04 0.70 1.52
N TRP A 114 5.72 1.76 1.95
CA TRP A 114 5.77 3.04 1.24
C TRP A 114 6.49 2.93 -0.10
N ILE A 115 7.67 2.31 -0.14
CA ILE A 115 8.43 2.09 -1.37
C ILE A 115 7.57 1.39 -2.43
N GLN A 116 6.83 0.36 -2.02
CA GLN A 116 5.99 -0.44 -2.92
C GLN A 116 4.86 0.34 -3.60
N VAL A 117 4.42 1.46 -3.02
CA VAL A 117 3.37 2.31 -3.63
C VAL A 117 3.94 3.48 -4.43
N GLN A 118 5.26 3.70 -4.40
CA GLN A 118 5.92 4.71 -5.23
C GLN A 118 6.31 4.15 -6.60
N LYS A 119 6.54 5.04 -7.56
CA LYS A 119 7.16 4.66 -8.84
C LYS A 119 8.66 4.49 -8.66
N GLN A 120 9.23 3.49 -9.33
CA GLN A 120 10.68 3.27 -9.27
C GLN A 120 11.47 4.47 -9.81
N SER A 121 11.01 5.14 -10.88
CA SER A 121 11.74 6.30 -11.43
C SER A 121 11.77 7.51 -10.47
N GLU A 122 10.74 7.66 -9.62
CA GLU A 122 10.69 8.72 -8.62
C GLU A 122 11.56 8.36 -7.40
N LEU A 123 11.65 7.08 -7.05
CA LEU A 123 12.59 6.59 -6.03
C LEU A 123 14.06 6.75 -6.48
N ASP A 124 14.34 6.51 -7.76
CA ASP A 124 15.69 6.60 -8.33
C ASP A 124 16.24 8.04 -8.27
N GLN A 125 15.36 9.06 -8.32
CA GLN A 125 15.71 10.48 -8.15
C GLN A 125 16.25 10.79 -6.74
N LEU A 126 16.02 9.93 -5.76
CA LEU A 126 16.57 10.09 -4.40
C LEU A 126 18.06 9.73 -4.32
N HIS A 127 18.60 9.02 -5.32
CA HIS A 127 20.02 8.64 -5.40
C HIS A 127 20.57 7.87 -4.18
N ILE A 128 19.70 7.16 -3.43
CA ILE A 128 20.07 6.36 -2.24
C ILE A 128 19.86 4.84 -2.46
N GLY A 129 19.60 4.41 -3.69
CA GLY A 129 19.52 2.98 -4.05
C GLY A 129 18.29 2.25 -3.51
N LEU A 130 17.14 2.94 -3.36
CA LEU A 130 15.88 2.29 -3.02
C LEU A 130 15.36 1.48 -4.21
N THR A 131 14.89 0.27 -3.94
CA THR A 131 14.35 -0.63 -4.97
C THR A 131 13.03 -1.26 -4.51
N GLY A 132 12.20 -1.70 -5.45
CA GLY A 132 10.92 -2.36 -5.17
C GLY A 132 9.70 -1.45 -5.36
N GLY A 133 9.89 -0.29 -5.99
CA GLY A 133 8.78 0.54 -6.45
C GLY A 133 8.03 -0.10 -7.62
N THR A 134 6.88 0.48 -7.94
CA THR A 134 6.08 0.12 -9.11
C THR A 134 6.85 0.42 -10.40
N GLN A 135 6.75 -0.51 -11.36
CA GLN A 135 7.37 -0.34 -12.66
C GLN A 135 6.54 0.63 -13.52
N GLU A 136 7.23 1.51 -14.22
CA GLU A 136 6.64 2.37 -15.24
C GLU A 136 6.76 1.66 -16.60
N GLY A 137 5.67 1.14 -17.13
CA GLY A 137 5.76 0.43 -18.40
C GLY A 137 4.44 -0.14 -18.90
N TYR A 138 4.16 0.17 -20.17
CA TYR A 138 3.02 -0.25 -20.97
C TYR A 138 2.77 -1.76 -20.91
N ILE A 139 1.50 -2.15 -20.94
CA ILE A 139 1.14 -3.53 -21.31
C ILE A 139 1.73 -3.74 -22.72
N ASN A 140 2.79 -4.54 -22.82
CA ASN A 140 3.15 -5.14 -24.10
C ASN A 140 2.02 -6.13 -24.43
N ILE A 141 0.97 -5.64 -25.09
CA ILE A 141 0.00 -6.52 -25.76
C ILE A 141 0.78 -7.10 -26.93
N VAL A 142 1.51 -8.17 -26.68
CA VAL A 142 1.93 -9.08 -27.74
C VAL A 142 0.63 -9.67 -28.23
N THR A 143 0.05 -9.10 -29.29
CA THR A 143 -1.06 -9.72 -30.00
C THR A 143 -0.57 -11.11 -30.40
N PRO A 144 -1.08 -12.21 -29.84
CA PRO A 144 -0.67 -13.52 -30.31
C PRO A 144 -1.06 -13.58 -31.78
N LYS A 145 -0.07 -13.71 -32.67
CA LYS A 145 -0.34 -14.17 -34.03
C LYS A 145 -0.91 -15.57 -33.87
N PHE A 146 -2.23 -15.68 -33.89
CA PHE A 146 -2.87 -16.93 -34.23
C PHE A 146 -2.36 -17.28 -35.62
N THR A 147 -1.41 -18.21 -35.69
CA THR A 147 -1.18 -18.95 -36.93
C THR A 147 -2.51 -19.57 -37.27
N GLU A 148 -3.06 -19.22 -38.44
CA GLU A 148 -4.21 -19.92 -38.99
C GLU A 148 -3.85 -21.41 -39.04
N THR A 149 -4.39 -22.16 -38.09
CA THR A 149 -4.39 -23.60 -38.14
C THR A 149 -5.25 -23.97 -39.33
N SER A 150 -4.56 -24.30 -40.42
CA SER A 150 -4.95 -25.21 -41.50
C SER A 150 -6.42 -25.61 -41.44
N SER A 151 -7.22 -25.01 -42.32
CA SER A 151 -8.57 -25.47 -42.64
C SER A 151 -8.52 -26.94 -43.05
N ALA A 152 -8.90 -27.83 -42.12
CA ALA A 152 -9.14 -29.23 -42.44
C ALA A 152 -10.34 -29.29 -43.41
N PRO A 153 -10.26 -30.05 -44.52
CA PRO A 153 -11.37 -30.17 -45.44
C PRO A 153 -12.52 -30.90 -44.75
N LEU A 154 -13.66 -30.21 -44.67
CA LEU A 154 -14.93 -30.72 -44.20
C LEU A 154 -15.51 -31.64 -45.28
N LYS A 155 -15.04 -32.89 -45.38
CA LYS A 155 -15.67 -33.89 -46.24
C LYS A 155 -15.65 -35.28 -45.60
N ALA A 156 -16.86 -35.83 -45.54
CA ALA A 156 -17.23 -37.22 -45.29
C ALA A 156 -17.12 -37.69 -43.83
N MET A 157 -18.24 -37.57 -43.10
CA MET A 157 -18.96 -38.74 -42.56
C MET A 157 -20.44 -38.38 -42.38
N ALA A 158 -21.13 -38.20 -43.52
CA ALA A 158 -22.56 -38.43 -43.56
C ALA A 158 -22.75 -39.94 -43.70
N THR A 159 -23.06 -40.62 -42.59
CA THR A 159 -23.96 -41.79 -42.46
C THR A 159 -23.67 -42.53 -41.15
N ALA A 160 -24.14 -42.00 -40.03
CA ALA A 160 -24.34 -42.81 -38.82
C ALA A 160 -25.56 -42.36 -38.01
N PHE A 161 -26.54 -41.72 -38.66
CA PHE A 161 -27.79 -41.27 -38.05
C PHE A 161 -28.94 -42.23 -38.39
N HIS A 162 -28.76 -43.55 -38.25
CA HIS A 162 -29.89 -44.48 -38.43
C HIS A 162 -29.93 -45.70 -37.49
N LEU A 163 -29.05 -45.82 -36.50
CA LEU A 163 -29.07 -46.99 -35.59
C LEU A 163 -29.46 -46.68 -34.14
N LEU A 164 -30.03 -45.51 -33.87
CA LEU A 164 -30.51 -45.11 -32.54
C LEU A 164 -32.00 -45.37 -32.21
N PRO A 165 -32.93 -45.80 -33.11
CA PRO A 165 -34.28 -46.16 -32.66
C PRO A 165 -34.42 -47.63 -32.20
N ALA A 166 -33.47 -48.51 -32.51
CA ALA A 166 -33.65 -49.97 -32.32
C ALA A 166 -33.27 -50.50 -30.93
N LEU A 167 -32.61 -49.71 -30.07
CA LEU A 167 -32.16 -50.18 -28.74
C LEU A 167 -33.10 -49.80 -27.58
N LEU A 168 -34.16 -49.03 -27.82
CA LEU A 168 -35.10 -48.56 -26.79
C LEU A 168 -36.40 -49.39 -26.70
N LEU A 169 -36.64 -50.34 -27.61
CA LEU A 169 -37.80 -51.24 -27.54
C LEU A 169 -37.50 -52.63 -26.95
N SER A 170 -36.24 -52.99 -26.72
CA SER A 170 -35.88 -54.30 -26.13
C SER A 170 -35.89 -54.34 -24.59
N VAL A 171 -36.03 -53.19 -23.91
CA VAL A 171 -36.05 -53.13 -22.44
C VAL A 171 -37.48 -53.18 -21.88
N LEU A 172 -38.52 -53.01 -22.71
CA LEU A 172 -39.92 -52.94 -22.25
C LEU A 172 -40.69 -54.28 -22.31
N THR A 173 -40.13 -55.34 -22.90
CA THR A 173 -40.79 -56.67 -22.95
C THR A 173 -40.26 -57.67 -21.91
N VAL A 174 -39.24 -57.33 -21.12
CA VAL A 174 -38.73 -58.20 -20.04
C VAL A 174 -39.40 -57.91 -18.69
N SER A 175 -40.20 -56.85 -18.57
CA SER A 175 -40.90 -56.50 -17.32
C SER A 175 -42.38 -56.92 -17.25
N ILE A 176 -42.88 -57.76 -18.17
CA ILE A 176 -44.28 -58.25 -18.16
C ILE A 176 -44.36 -59.80 -18.09
N LEU A 177 -43.27 -60.51 -17.81
CA LEU A 177 -43.32 -61.96 -17.56
C LEU A 177 -42.41 -62.46 -16.42
N SER A 178 -42.38 -61.73 -15.30
CA SER A 178 -42.02 -62.29 -14.00
C SER A 178 -43.02 -61.85 -12.94
#